data_AF-A0A7V9AN45-F1
#
_entry.id   AF-A0A7V9AN45-F1
#
_cell.length_a   1.000
_cell.length_b   1.000
_cell.length_c   1.000
_cell.angle_alpha   90.00
_cell.angle_beta   90.00
_cell.angle_gamma   90.00
#
_symmetry.space_group_name_H-M   'P 1'
#
loop_
_entity.id
_entity.type
_entity.pdbx_description
1 polymer ?
#
loop_
_entity_poly.entity_id
_entity_poly.type
_entity_poly.pdbx_seq_one_letter_code
_entity_poly.pdbx_strand_id
1 'polypeptide(L)'
;MLTIGLIREEKIPADNRVAFTPSQCDWIQKKNPDVKIIVQTSDRRCFSDKEYSKSGIEVTDDMSHCDILMGIKEVQLDKIIPGKTYVLFSHTKKMQPQNKKLIRELVKHGNTLIDYECLQHEDGTRILGFGFFAGIVGAHNGMMAYGKRSGKYDLQAINSKKTLQHLIHTYFGLKIPRIKIAVTGNGRVAHGILEIMNLMGIYETEPELFLSKEFTYPVFVHLKAGDLYQNKLTGEYSRNEFHHHPEKYKTLFDRYISQTDILMNGVYWEKDIPRLFELSDMKKKDFRIATISDISDDVNGSVPCNIRQSTIEEPAYGVDKNEFTVTAPYIAGSVDMIAIGNLPNELPRDASRYFGEQLIKYFVNDLIHGASVIIDNATILQKGKLTTPFNYLKEYAAAE
;
A
#
# COMPACT_ATOMS: atom_id res chain seq x y z
N MET A 1 -32.99 10.52 7.14
CA MET A 1 -31.92 10.90 6.21
C MET A 1 -30.59 10.62 6.90
N LEU A 2 -29.79 9.71 6.35
CA LEU A 2 -28.47 9.35 6.86
C LEU A 2 -27.44 10.40 6.40
N THR A 3 -26.60 10.88 7.30
CA THR A 3 -25.57 11.89 6.99
C THR A 3 -24.17 11.30 7.12
N ILE A 4 -23.43 11.28 6.02
CA ILE A 4 -22.03 10.80 5.96
C ILE A 4 -21.11 12.02 5.88
N GLY A 5 -20.21 12.16 6.85
CA GLY A 5 -19.17 13.18 6.88
C GLY A 5 -17.84 12.63 6.38
N LEU A 6 -17.22 13.28 5.40
CA LEU A 6 -15.82 13.03 5.02
C LEU A 6 -14.92 13.92 5.87
N ILE A 7 -14.24 13.32 6.84
CA ILE A 7 -13.38 14.07 7.77
C ILE A 7 -12.04 14.41 7.12
N ARG A 8 -11.43 15.51 7.56
CA ARG A 8 -10.10 15.92 7.14
C ARG A 8 -9.05 14.97 7.70
N GLU A 9 -8.07 14.61 6.88
CA GLU A 9 -6.89 13.87 7.33
C GLU A 9 -5.98 14.75 8.20
N GLU A 10 -5.61 14.23 9.36
CA GLU A 10 -4.86 14.96 10.39
C GLU A 10 -3.54 14.25 10.75
N LYS A 11 -3.24 13.13 10.09
CA LYS A 11 -1.98 12.39 10.24
C LYS A 11 -0.80 13.20 9.72
N ILE A 12 0.36 13.04 10.37
CA ILE A 12 1.65 13.59 9.92
C ILE A 12 2.63 12.41 9.69
N PRO A 13 3.31 12.33 8.52
CA PRO A 13 3.17 13.20 7.36
C PRO A 13 1.78 13.14 6.74
N ALA A 14 1.38 14.23 6.06
CA ALA A 14 0.01 14.43 5.59
C ALA A 14 -0.40 13.36 4.57
N ASP A 15 -1.52 12.69 4.84
CA ASP A 15 -2.25 11.90 3.86
C ASP A 15 -3.20 12.85 3.13
N ASN A 16 -3.01 13.01 1.82
CA ASN A 16 -3.81 13.93 1.02
C ASN A 16 -4.92 13.20 0.25
N ARG A 17 -5.10 11.89 0.45
CA ARG A 17 -6.16 11.10 -0.18
C ARG A 17 -7.51 11.32 0.49
N VAL A 18 -8.57 10.87 -0.17
CA VAL A 18 -9.95 11.00 0.29
C VAL A 18 -10.71 9.68 0.08
N ALA A 19 -11.71 9.41 0.92
CA ALA A 19 -12.55 8.22 0.78
C ALA A 19 -13.42 8.28 -0.49
N PHE A 20 -14.00 9.46 -0.78
CA PHE A 20 -14.75 9.73 -2.01
C PHE A 20 -14.31 11.03 -2.67
N THR A 21 -14.19 10.99 -3.99
CA THR A 21 -13.98 12.16 -4.84
C THR A 21 -15.26 13.00 -4.98
N PRO A 22 -15.18 14.28 -5.38
CA PRO A 22 -16.36 15.12 -5.60
C PRO A 22 -17.43 14.48 -6.50
N SER A 23 -17.01 13.87 -7.61
CA SER A 23 -17.92 13.18 -8.54
C SER A 23 -18.56 11.92 -7.94
N GLN A 24 -17.84 11.22 -7.07
CA GLN A 24 -18.39 10.05 -6.36
C GLN A 24 -19.41 10.47 -5.31
N CYS A 25 -19.17 11.56 -4.57
CA CYS A 25 -20.16 12.11 -3.65
C CYS A 25 -21.46 12.50 -4.36
N ASP A 26 -21.35 13.21 -5.48
CA ASP A 26 -22.51 13.59 -6.31
C ASP A 26 -23.28 12.35 -6.80
N TRP A 27 -22.55 11.35 -7.29
CA TRP A 27 -23.15 10.09 -7.74
C TRP A 27 -23.89 9.35 -6.61
N ILE A 28 -23.28 9.25 -5.42
CA ILE A 28 -23.88 8.56 -4.27
C ILE A 28 -25.19 9.26 -3.85
N GLN A 29 -25.19 10.59 -3.71
CA GLN A 29 -26.40 11.33 -3.31
C GLN A 29 -27.51 11.23 -4.36
N LYS A 30 -27.18 11.30 -5.65
CA LYS A 30 -28.16 11.13 -6.75
C LYS A 30 -28.78 9.74 -6.77
N LYS A 31 -28.03 8.71 -6.38
CA LYS A 31 -28.52 7.33 -6.34
C LYS A 31 -29.27 7.00 -5.06
N ASN A 32 -29.04 7.74 -3.98
CA ASN A 32 -29.60 7.47 -2.66
C ASN A 32 -30.19 8.78 -2.08
N PRO A 33 -31.45 9.11 -2.40
CA PRO A 33 -32.08 10.37 -1.97
C PRO A 33 -32.14 10.58 -0.45
N ASP A 34 -32.09 9.49 0.33
CA ASP A 34 -32.09 9.52 1.80
C ASP A 34 -30.69 9.69 2.41
N VAL A 35 -29.65 9.88 1.59
CA VAL A 35 -28.26 10.05 2.02
C VAL A 35 -27.76 11.44 1.69
N LYS A 36 -27.22 12.12 2.70
CA LYS A 36 -26.52 13.39 2.57
C LYS A 36 -25.03 13.18 2.81
N ILE A 37 -24.19 13.71 1.92
CA ILE A 37 -22.74 13.73 2.10
C ILE A 37 -22.31 15.16 2.42
N ILE A 38 -21.54 15.28 3.50
CA ILE A 38 -20.92 16.54 3.95
C ILE A 38 -19.41 16.32 3.96
N VAL A 39 -18.64 17.33 3.59
CA VAL A 39 -17.17 17.27 3.56
C VAL A 39 -16.59 18.27 4.53
N GLN A 40 -15.68 17.83 5.39
CA GLN A 40 -14.95 18.72 6.27
C GLN A 40 -13.98 19.59 5.46
N THR A 41 -13.88 20.90 5.72
CA THR A 41 -12.90 21.79 5.04
C THR A 41 -11.46 21.29 5.21
N SER A 42 -10.65 21.35 4.15
CA SER A 42 -9.22 20.97 4.19
C SER A 42 -8.39 21.69 3.14
N ASP A 43 -7.23 22.18 3.57
CA ASP A 43 -6.19 22.81 2.75
C ASP A 43 -5.17 21.82 2.16
N ARG A 44 -5.17 20.56 2.62
CA ARG A 44 -4.12 19.57 2.31
C ARG A 44 -4.55 18.45 1.37
N ARG A 45 -5.84 18.11 1.32
CA ARG A 45 -6.32 16.98 0.52
C ARG A 45 -6.24 17.28 -0.99
N CYS A 46 -6.19 16.22 -1.80
CA CYS A 46 -5.95 16.29 -3.24
C CYS A 46 -7.13 16.84 -4.06
N PHE A 47 -8.31 17.02 -3.45
CA PHE A 47 -9.49 17.66 -4.04
C PHE A 47 -9.91 18.85 -3.20
N SER A 48 -9.86 20.05 -3.75
CA SER A 48 -10.15 21.29 -3.01
C SER A 48 -11.60 21.40 -2.54
N ASP A 49 -11.86 22.20 -1.50
CA ASP A 49 -13.22 22.58 -1.06
C ASP A 49 -14.09 23.08 -2.22
N LYS A 50 -13.50 23.86 -3.12
CA LYS A 50 -14.17 24.41 -4.30
C LYS A 50 -14.63 23.33 -5.27
N GLU A 51 -13.89 22.22 -5.41
CA GLU A 51 -14.30 21.10 -6.25
C GLU A 51 -15.51 20.37 -5.69
N TYR A 52 -15.55 20.13 -4.37
CA TYR A 52 -16.73 19.56 -3.70
C TYR A 52 -17.95 20.48 -3.80
N SER A 53 -17.77 21.78 -3.50
CA SER A 53 -18.85 22.77 -3.58
C SER A 53 -19.43 22.86 -5.00
N LYS A 54 -18.57 22.81 -6.04
CA LYS A 54 -19.02 22.79 -7.44
C LYS A 54 -19.80 21.53 -7.81
N SER A 55 -19.54 20.41 -7.16
CA SER A 55 -20.31 19.18 -7.29
C SER A 55 -21.59 19.17 -6.43
N GLY A 56 -21.97 20.31 -5.82
CA GLY A 56 -23.16 20.43 -5.00
C GLY A 56 -23.03 19.75 -3.62
N ILE A 57 -21.81 19.48 -3.18
CA ILE A 57 -21.54 18.85 -1.89
C ILE A 57 -21.29 19.95 -0.85
N GLU A 58 -21.96 19.83 0.30
CA GLU A 58 -21.77 20.77 1.40
C GLU A 58 -20.36 20.65 1.98
N VAL A 59 -19.70 21.80 2.16
CA VAL A 59 -18.39 21.89 2.81
C VAL A 59 -18.53 22.73 4.07
N THR A 60 -18.12 22.19 5.22
CA THR A 60 -18.19 22.84 6.53
C THR A 60 -17.06 22.32 7.42
N ASP A 61 -16.78 22.94 8.56
CA ASP A 61 -15.83 22.38 9.53
C ASP A 61 -16.52 21.52 10.60
N ASP A 62 -17.81 21.78 10.86
CA ASP A 62 -18.59 21.07 11.88
C ASP A 62 -19.16 19.74 11.36
N MET A 63 -18.65 18.63 11.89
CA MET A 63 -19.08 17.27 11.58
C MET A 63 -20.02 16.69 12.64
N SER A 64 -20.46 17.47 13.63
CA SER A 64 -21.26 17.00 14.77
C SER A 64 -22.64 16.44 14.35
N HIS A 65 -23.19 16.92 13.23
CA HIS A 65 -24.47 16.47 12.69
C HIS A 65 -24.39 15.19 11.84
N CYS A 66 -23.18 14.71 11.51
CA CYS A 66 -23.01 13.49 10.72
C CYS A 66 -23.24 12.24 11.57
N ASP A 67 -23.83 11.19 11.01
CA ASP A 67 -24.03 9.90 11.67
C ASP A 67 -22.77 9.02 11.54
N ILE A 68 -22.15 9.07 10.35
CA ILE A 68 -20.97 8.30 9.99
C ILE A 68 -19.86 9.26 9.58
N LEU A 69 -18.66 9.06 10.10
CA LEU A 69 -17.45 9.82 9.79
C LEU A 69 -16.46 8.91 9.07
N MET A 70 -16.14 9.25 7.83
CA MET A 70 -15.21 8.50 6.99
C MET A 70 -13.94 9.30 6.74
N GLY A 71 -12.80 8.70 7.09
CA GLY A 71 -11.46 9.19 6.75
C GLY A 71 -10.64 8.07 6.12
N ILE A 72 -9.43 8.34 5.66
CA ILE A 72 -8.45 7.33 5.23
C ILE A 72 -7.67 6.81 6.43
N LYS A 73 -7.08 7.69 7.25
CA LYS A 73 -6.23 7.31 8.39
C LYS A 73 -6.92 7.56 9.73
N GLU A 74 -6.21 7.20 10.80
CA GLU A 74 -6.61 7.45 12.17
C GLU A 74 -6.92 8.94 12.46
N VAL A 75 -7.94 9.17 13.31
CA VAL A 75 -8.33 10.51 13.80
C VAL A 75 -7.50 10.90 15.03
N GLN A 76 -7.24 12.20 15.18
CA GLN A 76 -6.58 12.72 16.40
C GLN A 76 -7.51 12.58 17.61
N LEU A 77 -6.93 12.25 18.78
CA LEU A 77 -7.69 11.88 19.98
C LEU A 77 -8.64 12.99 20.46
N ASP A 78 -8.17 14.24 20.40
CA ASP A 78 -8.91 15.44 20.81
C ASP A 78 -10.02 15.86 19.83
N LYS A 79 -10.04 15.27 18.63
CA LYS A 79 -11.04 15.53 17.58
C LYS A 79 -12.12 14.46 17.50
N ILE A 80 -12.09 13.46 18.40
CA ILE A 80 -13.09 12.40 18.44
C ILE A 80 -14.43 13.00 18.89
N ILE A 81 -15.40 12.99 17.99
CA ILE A 81 -16.80 13.30 18.28
C ILE A 81 -17.46 12.07 18.92
N PRO A 82 -18.11 12.20 20.10
CA PRO A 82 -18.74 11.08 20.79
C PRO A 82 -19.98 10.51 20.09
N GLY A 83 -20.22 9.21 20.29
CA GLY A 83 -21.39 8.48 19.79
C GLY A 83 -21.47 8.33 18.26
N LYS A 84 -20.38 8.53 17.53
CA LYS A 84 -20.32 8.43 16.06
C LYS A 84 -19.84 7.06 15.58
N THR A 85 -20.15 6.75 14.32
CA THR A 85 -19.55 5.62 13.61
C THR A 85 -18.35 6.12 12.80
N TYR A 86 -17.16 5.60 13.07
CA TYR A 86 -15.95 5.89 12.30
C TYR A 86 -15.67 4.77 11.29
N VAL A 87 -15.34 5.14 10.06
CA VAL A 87 -14.86 4.21 9.02
C VAL A 87 -13.51 4.68 8.50
N LEU A 88 -12.44 3.98 8.88
CA LEU A 88 -11.06 4.39 8.60
C LEU A 88 -10.08 3.20 8.66
N PHE A 89 -8.84 3.38 8.20
CA PHE A 89 -7.75 2.47 8.55
C PHE A 89 -7.26 2.81 9.96
N SER A 90 -7.75 2.10 10.98
CA SER A 90 -7.42 2.41 12.38
C SER A 90 -6.04 1.89 12.77
N HIS A 91 -5.56 0.85 12.07
CA HIS A 91 -4.39 0.07 12.43
C HIS A 91 -4.41 -0.30 13.92
N THR A 92 -5.53 -0.88 14.37
CA THR A 92 -5.71 -1.41 15.73
C THR A 92 -5.85 -2.93 15.76
N LYS A 93 -6.26 -3.54 14.64
CA LYS A 93 -6.43 -5.00 14.49
C LYS A 93 -5.21 -5.80 14.96
N LYS A 94 -4.00 -5.30 14.74
CA LYS A 94 -2.75 -6.01 15.07
C LYS A 94 -2.10 -5.49 16.36
N MET A 95 -2.88 -4.81 17.23
CA MET A 95 -2.42 -4.27 18.51
C MET A 95 -1.22 -3.31 18.39
N GLN A 96 -1.19 -2.50 17.33
CA GLN A 96 -0.09 -1.56 17.08
C GLN A 96 0.05 -0.56 18.24
N PRO A 97 1.20 -0.50 18.96
CA PRO A 97 1.33 0.28 20.20
C PRO A 97 0.93 1.75 20.08
N GLN A 98 1.23 2.39 18.94
CA GLN A 98 0.92 3.80 18.69
C GLN A 98 -0.59 4.12 18.68
N ASN A 99 -1.44 3.14 18.34
CA ASN A 99 -2.88 3.34 18.21
C ASN A 99 -3.67 2.80 19.41
N LYS A 100 -2.98 2.40 20.49
CA LYS A 100 -3.62 1.93 21.73
C LYS A 100 -4.50 3.00 22.35
N LYS A 101 -4.04 4.25 22.34
CA LYS A 101 -4.80 5.39 22.88
C LYS A 101 -6.05 5.68 22.04
N LEU A 102 -5.96 5.53 20.71
CA LEU A 102 -7.10 5.75 19.81
C LEU A 102 -8.27 4.83 20.14
N ILE A 103 -8.04 3.51 20.23
CA ILE A 103 -9.13 2.57 20.49
C ILE A 103 -9.78 2.82 21.86
N ARG A 104 -8.98 3.18 22.87
CA ARG A 104 -9.47 3.50 24.22
C ARG A 104 -10.35 4.73 24.23
N GLU A 105 -9.95 5.77 23.50
CA GLU A 105 -10.74 7.01 23.41
C GLU A 105 -12.05 6.76 22.65
N LEU A 106 -12.03 5.94 21.60
CA LEU A 106 -13.25 5.51 20.91
C LEU A 106 -14.19 4.69 21.81
N VAL A 107 -13.65 3.78 22.64
CA VAL A 107 -14.41 3.02 23.65
C VAL A 107 -15.06 3.98 24.65
N LYS A 108 -14.28 4.88 25.24
CA LYS A 108 -14.72 5.86 26.24
C LYS A 108 -15.85 6.75 25.73
N HIS A 109 -15.80 7.13 24.46
CA HIS A 109 -16.81 7.97 23.83
C HIS A 109 -18.00 7.21 23.22
N GLY A 110 -18.08 5.89 23.44
CA GLY A 110 -19.21 5.09 22.97
C GLY A 110 -19.30 5.02 21.44
N ASN A 111 -18.18 5.13 20.73
CA ASN A 111 -18.14 5.15 19.28
C ASN A 111 -18.20 3.75 18.66
N THR A 112 -18.70 3.67 17.44
CA THR A 112 -18.57 2.48 16.58
C THR A 112 -17.34 2.67 15.68
N LEU A 113 -16.56 1.60 15.47
CA LEU A 113 -15.39 1.60 14.60
C LEU A 113 -15.49 0.47 13.58
N ILE A 114 -15.61 0.82 12.31
CA ILE A 114 -15.50 -0.08 11.17
C ILE A 114 -14.12 0.13 10.55
N ASP A 115 -13.30 -0.92 10.49
CA ASP A 115 -11.95 -0.82 9.94
C ASP A 115 -11.90 -1.30 8.49
N TYR A 116 -11.46 -0.45 7.57
CA TYR A 116 -11.29 -0.80 6.17
C TYR A 116 -10.34 -2.00 5.95
N GLU A 117 -9.38 -2.24 6.85
CA GLU A 117 -8.46 -3.38 6.78
C GLU A 117 -9.20 -4.72 7.02
N CYS A 118 -10.35 -4.67 7.68
CA CYS A 118 -11.18 -5.83 8.00
C CYS A 118 -12.30 -6.10 6.98
N LEU A 119 -12.48 -5.23 5.99
CA LEU A 119 -13.43 -5.49 4.89
C LEU A 119 -12.87 -6.57 3.96
N GLN A 120 -13.45 -7.76 4.01
CA GLN A 120 -13.01 -8.97 3.31
C GLN A 120 -14.18 -9.67 2.64
N HIS A 121 -13.90 -10.35 1.53
CA HIS A 121 -14.79 -11.35 0.95
C HIS A 121 -14.83 -12.60 1.84
N GLU A 122 -15.76 -13.52 1.56
CA GLU A 122 -15.94 -14.77 2.33
C GLU A 122 -14.67 -15.65 2.38
N ASP A 123 -13.84 -15.59 1.34
CA ASP A 123 -12.58 -16.31 1.24
C ASP A 123 -11.41 -15.62 2.00
N GLY A 124 -11.69 -14.51 2.70
CA GLY A 124 -10.70 -13.69 3.42
C GLY A 124 -9.97 -12.68 2.52
N THR A 125 -10.25 -12.64 1.21
CA THR A 125 -9.64 -11.67 0.31
C THR A 125 -10.09 -10.26 0.69
N ARG A 126 -9.15 -9.42 1.09
CA ARG A 126 -9.43 -8.02 1.44
C ARG A 126 -10.03 -7.27 0.25
N ILE A 127 -11.09 -6.51 0.50
CA ILE A 127 -11.83 -5.74 -0.51
C ILE A 127 -11.05 -4.47 -0.87
N LEU A 128 -10.73 -3.68 0.15
CA LEU A 128 -10.13 -2.36 -0.01
C LEU A 128 -8.61 -2.37 0.20
N GLY A 129 -7.90 -1.56 -0.57
CA GLY A 129 -6.49 -1.29 -0.30
C GLY A 129 -5.85 -0.45 -1.39
N PHE A 130 -4.78 0.24 -1.02
CA PHE A 130 -4.03 1.09 -1.95
C PHE A 130 -2.86 0.37 -2.63
N GLY A 131 -2.76 -0.95 -2.47
CA GLY A 131 -1.63 -1.75 -2.96
C GLY A 131 -1.37 -1.57 -4.45
N PHE A 132 -2.42 -1.46 -5.27
CA PHE A 132 -2.26 -1.25 -6.72
C PHE A 132 -1.49 0.04 -7.04
N PHE A 133 -1.87 1.16 -6.42
CA PHE A 133 -1.16 2.43 -6.61
C PHE A 133 0.21 2.45 -5.92
N ALA A 134 0.39 1.73 -4.82
CA ALA A 134 1.72 1.54 -4.24
C ALA A 134 2.65 0.81 -5.24
N GLY A 135 2.13 -0.21 -5.93
CA GLY A 135 2.83 -0.91 -7.01
C GLY A 135 3.19 -0.01 -8.19
N ILE A 136 2.23 0.80 -8.65
CA ILE A 136 2.44 1.77 -9.75
C ILE A 136 3.54 2.77 -9.40
N VAL A 137 3.41 3.45 -8.25
CA VAL A 137 4.36 4.49 -7.85
C VAL A 137 5.72 3.87 -7.52
N GLY A 138 5.73 2.74 -6.82
CA GLY A 138 6.95 2.01 -6.48
C GLY A 138 7.73 1.56 -7.71
N ALA A 139 7.06 0.94 -8.68
CA ALA A 139 7.68 0.53 -9.94
C ALA A 139 8.25 1.73 -10.70
N HIS A 140 7.49 2.83 -10.79
CA HIS A 140 7.99 4.07 -11.41
C HIS A 140 9.25 4.58 -10.70
N ASN A 141 9.24 4.68 -9.37
CA ASN A 141 10.37 5.19 -8.59
C ASN A 141 11.60 4.28 -8.67
N GLY A 142 11.40 2.96 -8.65
CA GLY A 142 12.48 1.99 -8.86
C GLY A 142 13.14 2.13 -10.24
N MET A 143 12.33 2.28 -11.28
CA MET A 143 12.82 2.54 -12.64
C MET A 143 13.51 3.90 -12.76
N MET A 144 12.95 4.94 -12.15
CA MET A 144 13.58 6.26 -12.10
C MET A 144 14.94 6.20 -11.41
N ALA A 145 15.04 5.55 -10.26
CA ALA A 145 16.29 5.43 -9.52
C ALA A 145 17.34 4.65 -10.32
N TYR A 146 16.97 3.55 -10.98
CA TYR A 146 17.89 2.82 -11.84
C TYR A 146 18.34 3.64 -13.06
N GLY A 147 17.43 4.39 -13.68
CA GLY A 147 17.74 5.32 -14.77
C GLY A 147 18.80 6.34 -14.34
N LYS A 148 18.58 7.02 -13.20
CA LYS A 148 19.53 7.95 -12.59
C LYS A 148 20.87 7.31 -12.25
N ARG A 149 20.85 6.15 -11.61
CA ARG A 149 22.05 5.37 -11.23
C ARG A 149 22.89 5.01 -12.45
N SER A 150 22.24 4.52 -13.50
CA SER A 150 22.91 3.95 -14.67
C SER A 150 23.25 4.97 -15.74
N GLY A 151 22.60 6.14 -15.74
CA GLY A 151 22.70 7.16 -16.78
C GLY A 151 22.16 6.72 -18.16
N LYS A 152 21.46 5.59 -18.24
CA LYS A 152 21.03 5.00 -19.52
C LYS A 152 19.71 5.57 -20.05
N TYR A 153 18.86 6.08 -19.16
CA TYR A 153 17.60 6.75 -19.47
C TYR A 153 17.22 7.67 -18.31
N ASP A 154 16.33 8.62 -18.57
CA ASP A 154 15.82 9.55 -17.58
C ASP A 154 14.32 9.38 -17.40
N LEU A 155 13.87 9.45 -16.15
CA LEU A 155 12.46 9.45 -15.77
C LEU A 155 12.27 10.56 -14.74
N GLN A 156 11.22 11.36 -14.94
CA GLN A 156 10.91 12.44 -14.02
C GLN A 156 10.24 11.91 -12.77
N ALA A 157 10.57 12.51 -11.63
CA ALA A 157 9.85 12.26 -10.39
C ALA A 157 8.34 12.48 -10.55
N ILE A 158 7.58 11.67 -9.82
CA ILE A 158 6.15 11.86 -9.66
C ILE A 158 5.97 13.12 -8.80
N ASN A 159 4.97 13.93 -9.15
CA ASN A 159 4.54 15.02 -8.30
C ASN A 159 3.06 14.83 -8.01
N SER A 160 2.59 15.30 -6.86
CA SER A 160 1.21 15.11 -6.39
C SER A 160 0.14 15.75 -7.30
N LYS A 161 0.54 16.57 -8.28
CA LYS A 161 -0.34 17.17 -9.29
C LYS A 161 -0.46 16.33 -10.57
N LYS A 162 0.42 15.34 -10.77
CA LYS A 162 0.38 14.42 -11.92
C LYS A 162 -0.69 13.36 -11.69
N THR A 163 -1.27 12.90 -12.79
CA THR A 163 -2.17 11.74 -12.82
C THR A 163 -1.43 10.53 -13.39
N LEU A 164 -1.97 9.34 -13.20
CA LEU A 164 -1.47 8.13 -13.87
C LEU A 164 -1.43 8.32 -15.40
N GLN A 165 -2.43 8.98 -15.97
CA GLN A 165 -2.45 9.31 -17.40
C GLN A 165 -1.26 10.19 -17.81
N HIS A 166 -0.88 11.16 -16.98
CA HIS A 166 0.31 11.96 -17.25
C HIS A 166 1.59 11.12 -17.20
N LEU A 167 1.71 10.20 -16.24
CA LEU A 167 2.86 9.28 -16.18
C LEU A 167 2.96 8.39 -17.42
N ILE A 168 1.83 7.87 -17.91
CA ILE A 168 1.80 7.07 -19.14
C ILE A 168 2.40 7.84 -20.32
N HIS A 169 2.10 9.13 -20.45
CA HIS A 169 2.69 9.96 -21.50
C HIS A 169 4.22 10.11 -21.37
N THR A 170 4.77 10.07 -20.14
CA THR A 170 6.23 10.12 -19.95
C THR A 170 6.95 8.85 -20.38
N TYR A 171 6.25 7.72 -20.49
CA TYR A 171 6.82 6.46 -20.96
C TYR A 171 6.87 6.39 -22.48
N PHE A 172 6.08 7.21 -23.18
CA PHE A 172 6.09 7.24 -24.63
C PHE A 172 7.46 7.67 -25.16
N GLY A 173 8.07 6.81 -25.97
CA GLY A 173 9.40 7.03 -26.54
C GLY A 173 10.56 6.77 -25.57
N LEU A 174 10.30 6.36 -24.33
CA LEU A 174 11.33 5.95 -23.38
C LEU A 174 12.02 4.68 -23.87
N LYS A 175 13.34 4.75 -24.07
CA LYS A 175 14.15 3.61 -24.51
C LYS A 175 14.84 2.95 -23.33
N ILE A 176 14.21 1.91 -22.80
CA ILE A 176 14.80 1.12 -21.72
C ILE A 176 15.81 0.13 -22.32
N PRO A 177 17.06 0.12 -21.83
CA PRO A 177 18.09 -0.80 -22.32
C PRO A 177 17.79 -2.24 -21.89
N ARG A 178 18.56 -3.21 -22.40
CA ARG A 178 18.49 -4.59 -21.88
C ARG A 178 18.77 -4.59 -20.37
N ILE A 179 17.75 -4.92 -19.60
CA ILE A 179 17.78 -5.06 -18.14
C ILE A 179 16.86 -6.21 -17.75
N LYS A 180 17.17 -6.85 -16.63
CA LYS A 180 16.39 -7.95 -16.07
C LYS A 180 15.84 -7.53 -14.71
N ILE A 181 14.51 -7.57 -14.59
CA ILE A 181 13.79 -7.11 -13.39
C ILE A 181 13.12 -8.32 -12.73
N ALA A 182 13.33 -8.50 -11.42
CA ALA A 182 12.57 -9.48 -10.66
C ALA A 182 11.43 -8.76 -9.91
N VAL A 183 10.19 -9.17 -10.15
CA VAL A 183 9.00 -8.69 -9.45
C VAL A 183 8.52 -9.78 -8.51
N THR A 184 8.36 -9.50 -7.22
CA THR A 184 7.95 -10.50 -6.23
C THR A 184 6.55 -10.25 -5.69
N GLY A 185 5.85 -11.34 -5.34
CA GLY A 185 4.52 -11.31 -4.75
C GLY A 185 3.41 -11.41 -5.79
N ASN A 186 2.18 -11.73 -5.37
CA ASN A 186 1.03 -11.95 -6.28
C ASN A 186 -0.20 -11.11 -5.88
N GLY A 187 0.02 -10.07 -5.08
CA GLY A 187 -1.04 -9.20 -4.57
C GLY A 187 -1.28 -7.97 -5.45
N ARG A 188 -2.09 -7.04 -4.93
CA ARG A 188 -2.39 -5.76 -5.59
C ARG A 188 -1.14 -4.95 -5.93
N VAL A 189 -0.13 -4.99 -5.06
CA VAL A 189 1.18 -4.34 -5.30
C VAL A 189 1.83 -4.90 -6.55
N ALA A 190 1.99 -6.23 -6.65
CA ALA A 190 2.55 -6.87 -7.84
C ALA A 190 1.78 -6.47 -9.10
N HIS A 191 0.44 -6.52 -9.10
CA HIS A 191 -0.34 -6.08 -10.26
C HIS A 191 -0.10 -4.62 -10.67
N GLY A 192 0.10 -3.71 -9.72
CA GLY A 192 0.49 -2.33 -10.03
C GLY A 192 1.88 -2.22 -10.65
N ILE A 193 2.83 -3.06 -10.21
CA ILE A 193 4.17 -3.14 -10.81
C ILE A 193 4.08 -3.66 -12.25
N LEU A 194 3.34 -4.76 -12.47
CA LEU A 194 3.14 -5.38 -13.79
C LEU A 194 2.54 -4.38 -14.79
N GLU A 195 1.57 -3.56 -14.34
CA GLU A 195 0.99 -2.50 -15.17
C GLU A 195 2.06 -1.52 -15.67
N ILE A 196 2.96 -1.06 -14.78
CA ILE A 196 4.06 -0.18 -15.17
C ILE A 196 5.07 -0.87 -16.09
N MET A 197 5.41 -2.14 -15.82
CA MET A 197 6.31 -2.89 -16.71
C MET A 197 5.73 -2.95 -18.13
N ASN A 198 4.44 -3.28 -18.25
CA ASN A 198 3.73 -3.34 -19.53
C ASN A 198 3.67 -1.98 -20.24
N LEU A 199 3.31 -0.91 -19.51
CA LEU A 199 3.23 0.44 -20.05
C LEU A 199 4.60 0.99 -20.51
N MET A 200 5.69 0.52 -19.90
CA MET A 200 7.06 0.84 -20.30
C MET A 200 7.62 -0.08 -21.41
N GLY A 201 6.85 -1.07 -21.88
CA GLY A 201 7.28 -2.00 -22.93
C GLY A 201 8.33 -3.01 -22.46
N ILE A 202 8.33 -3.37 -21.19
CA ILE A 202 9.21 -4.40 -20.60
C ILE A 202 8.46 -5.73 -20.65
N TYR A 203 9.05 -6.74 -21.27
CA TYR A 203 8.36 -7.99 -21.54
C TYR A 203 8.45 -8.98 -20.37
N GLU A 204 7.33 -9.60 -20.02
CA GLU A 204 7.30 -10.71 -19.06
C GLU A 204 8.03 -11.93 -19.64
N THR A 205 8.75 -12.67 -18.78
CA THR A 205 9.38 -13.94 -19.13
C THR A 205 9.19 -14.97 -18.02
N GLU A 206 9.19 -16.25 -18.41
CA GLU A 206 9.15 -17.38 -17.48
C GLU A 206 10.43 -17.46 -16.64
N PRO A 207 10.36 -17.96 -15.38
CA PRO A 207 11.51 -18.06 -14.49
C PRO A 207 12.72 -18.81 -15.07
N GLU A 208 12.48 -19.93 -15.77
CA GLU A 208 13.56 -20.73 -16.35
C GLU A 208 14.30 -19.97 -17.48
N LEU A 209 13.56 -19.23 -18.30
CA LEU A 209 14.14 -18.37 -19.34
C LEU A 209 14.86 -17.17 -18.73
N PHE A 210 14.31 -16.61 -17.65
CA PHE A 210 14.97 -15.54 -16.89
C PHE A 210 16.30 -16.01 -16.30
N LEU A 211 16.45 -17.27 -15.92
CA LEU A 211 17.71 -17.77 -15.35
C LEU A 211 18.74 -18.15 -16.42
N SER A 212 18.30 -18.60 -17.59
CA SER A 212 19.17 -19.22 -18.60
C SER A 212 19.50 -18.33 -19.81
N LYS A 213 18.71 -17.29 -20.08
CA LYS A 213 18.88 -16.45 -21.28
C LYS A 213 19.38 -15.03 -20.96
N GLU A 214 20.19 -14.55 -21.89
CA GLU A 214 20.47 -13.13 -22.08
C GLU A 214 19.53 -12.57 -23.15
N PHE A 215 18.89 -11.44 -22.84
CA PHE A 215 17.92 -10.80 -23.71
C PHE A 215 18.52 -9.55 -24.35
N THR A 216 18.12 -9.26 -25.59
CA THR A 216 18.50 -8.04 -26.31
C THR A 216 17.56 -6.86 -26.03
N TYR A 217 16.50 -7.09 -25.26
CA TYR A 217 15.45 -6.16 -24.87
C TYR A 217 15.20 -6.26 -23.35
N PRO A 218 14.54 -5.27 -22.72
CA PRO A 218 14.24 -5.32 -21.29
C PRO A 218 13.18 -6.39 -20.98
N VAL A 219 13.41 -7.15 -19.91
CA VAL A 219 12.48 -8.19 -19.44
C VAL A 219 12.27 -8.13 -17.94
N PHE A 220 11.12 -8.63 -17.50
CA PHE A 220 10.86 -8.89 -16.09
C PHE A 220 10.35 -10.31 -15.86
N VAL A 221 10.63 -10.88 -14.69
CA VAL A 221 10.04 -12.14 -14.21
C VAL A 221 9.09 -11.85 -13.06
N HIS A 222 7.91 -12.48 -13.06
CA HIS A 222 6.94 -12.40 -11.97
C HIS A 222 7.05 -13.62 -11.06
N LEU A 223 7.68 -13.44 -9.89
CA LEU A 223 7.94 -14.50 -8.92
C LEU A 223 6.84 -14.55 -7.85
N LYS A 224 6.00 -15.58 -7.92
CA LYS A 224 4.95 -15.87 -6.95
C LYS A 224 5.53 -16.74 -5.83
N ALA A 225 4.72 -17.01 -4.80
CA ALA A 225 5.20 -17.75 -3.64
C ALA A 225 5.74 -19.16 -3.97
N GLY A 226 5.18 -19.85 -4.98
CA GLY A 226 5.70 -21.13 -5.46
C GLY A 226 7.03 -21.04 -6.21
N ASP A 227 7.35 -19.89 -6.78
CA ASP A 227 8.65 -19.63 -7.43
C ASP A 227 9.73 -19.21 -6.42
N LEU A 228 9.30 -18.66 -5.29
CA LEU A 228 10.14 -18.09 -4.24
C LEU A 228 10.44 -19.06 -3.10
N TYR A 229 9.53 -19.98 -2.78
CA TYR A 229 9.64 -20.80 -1.58
C TYR A 229 9.44 -22.28 -1.87
N GLN A 230 10.24 -23.10 -1.18
CA GLN A 230 10.21 -24.55 -1.29
C GLN A 230 10.28 -25.18 0.09
N ASN A 231 9.45 -26.18 0.37
CA ASN A 231 9.54 -26.96 1.59
C ASN A 231 10.90 -27.66 1.66
N LYS A 232 11.59 -27.54 2.80
CA LYS A 232 12.95 -28.07 3.00
C LYS A 232 13.05 -29.59 2.88
N LEU A 233 11.95 -30.31 3.18
CA LEU A 233 11.89 -31.77 3.17
C LEU A 233 11.32 -32.33 1.87
N THR A 234 10.16 -31.83 1.42
CA THR A 234 9.46 -32.40 0.26
C THR A 234 9.96 -31.84 -1.06
N GLY A 235 10.54 -30.64 -1.06
CA GLY A 235 10.88 -29.96 -2.31
C GLY A 235 9.68 -29.35 -3.04
N GLU A 236 8.50 -29.30 -2.42
CA GLU A 236 7.29 -28.76 -3.04
C GLU A 236 6.81 -27.48 -2.36
N TYR A 237 5.89 -26.77 -3.01
CA TYR A 237 5.22 -25.60 -2.44
C TYR A 237 3.74 -25.89 -2.18
N SER A 238 3.30 -25.72 -0.92
CA SER A 238 1.89 -25.72 -0.55
C SER A 238 1.53 -24.38 0.10
N ARG A 239 0.60 -23.65 -0.52
CA ARG A 239 0.15 -22.34 -0.01
C ARG A 239 -0.41 -22.44 1.41
N ASN A 240 -1.21 -23.47 1.67
CA ASN A 240 -1.86 -23.64 2.97
C ASN A 240 -0.83 -23.98 4.06
N GLU A 241 0.13 -24.87 3.78
CA GLU A 241 1.19 -25.18 4.76
C GLU A 241 2.10 -23.97 4.96
N PHE A 242 2.50 -23.27 3.89
CA PHE A 242 3.35 -22.08 3.99
C PHE A 242 2.73 -20.99 4.87
N HIS A 243 1.42 -20.78 4.80
CA HIS A 243 0.73 -19.80 5.65
C HIS A 243 0.76 -20.16 7.14
N HIS A 244 0.77 -21.45 7.50
CA HIS A 244 0.73 -21.92 8.89
C HIS A 244 2.12 -22.26 9.44
N HIS A 245 3.05 -22.65 8.56
CA HIS A 245 4.37 -23.18 8.89
C HIS A 245 5.46 -22.64 7.94
N PRO A 246 5.62 -21.32 7.82
CA PRO A 246 6.62 -20.73 6.91
C PRO A 246 8.06 -21.14 7.26
N GLU A 247 8.34 -21.50 8.52
CA GLU A 247 9.65 -21.94 9.01
C GLU A 247 10.14 -23.24 8.34
N LYS A 248 9.22 -24.06 7.82
CA LYS A 248 9.54 -25.30 7.09
C LYS A 248 10.07 -25.05 5.68
N TYR A 249 9.99 -23.81 5.20
CA TYR A 249 10.36 -23.43 3.84
C TYR A 249 11.71 -22.75 3.81
N LYS A 250 12.36 -22.83 2.64
CA LYS A 250 13.55 -22.04 2.29
C LYS A 250 13.24 -21.16 1.09
N THR A 251 13.95 -20.04 0.96
CA THR A 251 13.91 -19.19 -0.23
C THR A 251 14.64 -19.86 -1.40
N LEU A 252 14.16 -19.62 -2.61
CA LEU A 252 14.78 -19.96 -3.90
C LEU A 252 15.29 -18.72 -4.63
N PHE A 253 15.16 -17.53 -4.01
CA PHE A 253 15.49 -16.27 -4.66
C PHE A 253 17.00 -16.09 -4.89
N ASP A 254 17.84 -16.86 -4.19
CA ASP A 254 19.30 -16.91 -4.37
C ASP A 254 19.71 -17.15 -5.84
N ARG A 255 18.95 -17.97 -6.57
CA ARG A 255 19.14 -18.27 -8.00
C ARG A 255 19.01 -17.05 -8.89
N TYR A 256 18.20 -16.07 -8.49
CA TYR A 256 17.86 -14.90 -9.29
C TYR A 256 18.80 -13.71 -9.03
N ILE A 257 19.57 -13.73 -7.93
CA ILE A 257 20.45 -12.62 -7.53
C ILE A 257 21.42 -12.23 -8.65
N SER A 258 22.05 -13.21 -9.29
CA SER A 258 23.03 -12.97 -10.37
C SER A 258 22.42 -12.61 -11.71
N GLN A 259 21.11 -12.76 -11.83
CA GLN A 259 20.34 -12.53 -13.05
C GLN A 259 19.46 -11.28 -12.99
N THR A 260 19.47 -10.56 -11.86
CA THR A 260 18.57 -9.44 -11.60
C THR A 260 19.33 -8.12 -11.50
N ASP A 261 18.95 -7.13 -12.30
CA ASP A 261 19.46 -5.76 -12.23
C ASP A 261 18.62 -4.92 -11.24
N ILE A 262 17.30 -5.11 -11.26
CA ILE A 262 16.34 -4.39 -10.40
C ILE A 262 15.42 -5.39 -9.70
N LEU A 263 15.29 -5.28 -8.39
CA LEU A 263 14.28 -6.01 -7.61
C LEU A 263 13.11 -5.07 -7.28
N MET A 264 11.90 -5.44 -7.70
CA MET A 264 10.66 -4.78 -7.31
C MET A 264 9.95 -5.68 -6.30
N ASN A 265 10.10 -5.39 -5.01
CA ASN A 265 9.59 -6.23 -3.94
C ASN A 265 8.17 -5.85 -3.52
N GLY A 266 7.24 -6.80 -3.61
CA GLY A 266 5.84 -6.63 -3.20
C GLY A 266 5.32 -7.76 -2.31
N VAL A 267 6.22 -8.55 -1.72
CA VAL A 267 5.83 -9.66 -0.84
C VAL A 267 5.45 -9.17 0.54
N TYR A 268 4.44 -9.81 1.12
CA TYR A 268 4.20 -9.74 2.56
C TYR A 268 5.27 -10.53 3.30
N TRP A 269 5.74 -10.02 4.43
CA TRP A 269 6.77 -10.68 5.23
C TRP A 269 6.46 -10.60 6.73
N GLU A 270 6.82 -11.68 7.43
CA GLU A 270 6.82 -11.80 8.89
C GLU A 270 8.11 -12.51 9.29
N LYS A 271 8.48 -12.41 10.58
CA LYS A 271 9.78 -12.86 11.10
C LYS A 271 10.10 -14.33 10.78
N ASP A 272 9.09 -15.19 10.72
CA ASP A 272 9.26 -16.62 10.50
C ASP A 272 9.26 -17.00 9.00
N ILE A 273 8.98 -16.03 8.11
CA ILE A 273 9.08 -16.20 6.66
C ILE A 273 10.55 -16.01 6.24
N PRO A 274 11.15 -16.95 5.49
CA PRO A 274 12.49 -16.76 4.96
C PRO A 274 12.60 -15.47 4.16
N ARG A 275 13.70 -14.74 4.33
CA ARG A 275 14.00 -13.55 3.52
C ARG A 275 14.26 -13.93 2.07
N LEU A 276 14.19 -12.97 1.16
CA LEU A 276 14.56 -13.18 -0.24
C LEU A 276 16.06 -13.52 -0.35
N PHE A 277 16.89 -12.80 0.38
CA PHE A 277 18.33 -13.04 0.48
C PHE A 277 18.82 -12.56 1.85
N GLU A 278 20.07 -12.84 2.21
CA GLU A 278 20.72 -12.35 3.43
C GLU A 278 21.74 -11.24 3.12
N LEU A 279 22.06 -10.38 4.11
CA LEU A 279 23.03 -9.29 3.91
C LEU A 279 24.38 -9.78 3.37
N SER A 280 24.84 -10.95 3.83
CA SER A 280 26.07 -11.58 3.36
C SER A 280 26.06 -11.88 1.85
N ASP A 281 24.89 -12.07 1.24
CA ASP A 281 24.77 -12.30 -0.19
C ASP A 281 25.18 -11.07 -1.02
N MET A 282 25.04 -9.86 -0.48
CA MET A 282 25.47 -8.61 -1.16
C MET A 282 26.98 -8.55 -1.43
N LYS A 283 27.78 -9.31 -0.66
CA LYS A 283 29.24 -9.42 -0.83
C LYS A 283 29.65 -10.40 -1.93
N LYS A 284 28.71 -11.19 -2.46
CA LYS A 284 29.03 -12.16 -3.51
C LYS A 284 29.45 -11.42 -4.79
N LYS A 285 30.45 -11.96 -5.48
CA LYS A 285 30.99 -11.36 -6.72
C LYS A 285 29.94 -11.27 -7.84
N ASP A 286 28.98 -12.17 -7.82
CA ASP A 286 27.86 -12.24 -8.77
C ASP A 286 26.60 -11.53 -8.26
N PHE A 287 26.67 -10.73 -7.17
CA PHE A 287 25.55 -9.90 -6.73
C PHE A 287 25.30 -8.75 -7.73
N ARG A 288 24.36 -8.98 -8.65
CA ARG A 288 24.06 -8.10 -9.77
C ARG A 288 23.09 -6.97 -9.43
N ILE A 289 22.21 -7.17 -8.44
CA ILE A 289 21.16 -6.22 -8.10
C ILE A 289 21.78 -4.85 -7.77
N ALA A 290 21.31 -3.84 -8.49
CA ALA A 290 21.79 -2.46 -8.41
C ALA A 290 20.75 -1.56 -7.75
N THR A 291 19.47 -1.82 -7.97
CA THR A 291 18.37 -1.03 -7.42
C THR A 291 17.30 -1.97 -6.86
N ILE A 292 16.78 -1.64 -5.69
CA ILE A 292 15.67 -2.36 -5.06
C ILE A 292 14.58 -1.35 -4.73
N SER A 293 13.42 -1.52 -5.36
CA SER A 293 12.20 -0.86 -4.92
C SER A 293 11.47 -1.80 -3.97
N ASP A 294 11.63 -1.56 -2.67
CA ASP A 294 10.97 -2.31 -1.61
C ASP A 294 9.63 -1.67 -1.25
N ILE A 295 8.56 -2.14 -1.90
CA ILE A 295 7.22 -1.55 -1.80
C ILE A 295 6.46 -2.10 -0.59
N SER A 296 6.89 -3.23 -0.02
CA SER A 296 6.35 -3.68 1.26
C SER A 296 6.81 -2.78 2.42
N ASP A 297 8.00 -2.18 2.28
CA ASP A 297 8.63 -1.25 3.22
C ASP A 297 8.74 -1.81 4.64
N ASP A 298 9.15 -3.07 4.74
CA ASP A 298 9.45 -3.73 6.01
C ASP A 298 10.94 -3.56 6.34
N VAL A 299 11.26 -2.63 7.25
CA VAL A 299 12.65 -2.41 7.69
C VAL A 299 13.24 -3.69 8.28
N ASN A 300 14.38 -4.11 7.75
CA ASN A 300 15.04 -5.39 8.03
C ASN A 300 14.15 -6.63 7.74
N GLY A 301 13.17 -6.49 6.84
CA GLY A 301 12.21 -7.52 6.48
C GLY A 301 12.72 -8.49 5.41
N SER A 302 11.87 -8.78 4.43
CA SER A 302 12.18 -9.71 3.33
C SER A 302 13.38 -9.30 2.49
N VAL A 303 13.61 -7.99 2.36
CA VAL A 303 14.83 -7.39 1.80
C VAL A 303 15.69 -6.91 2.97
N PRO A 304 16.76 -7.63 3.33
CA PRO A 304 17.49 -7.34 4.58
C PRO A 304 18.28 -6.03 4.55
N CYS A 305 18.55 -5.47 3.37
CA CYS A 305 19.22 -4.18 3.21
C CYS A 305 18.26 -2.98 3.21
N ASN A 306 16.95 -3.19 3.37
CA ASN A 306 16.05 -2.12 3.75
C ASN A 306 16.27 -1.75 5.23
N ILE A 307 17.23 -0.86 5.49
CA ILE A 307 17.64 -0.47 6.85
C ILE A 307 17.00 0.84 7.33
N ARG A 308 16.26 1.56 6.47
CA ARG A 308 15.48 2.74 6.84
C ARG A 308 14.41 3.06 5.80
N GLN A 309 13.39 3.81 6.22
CA GLN A 309 12.43 4.43 5.30
C GLN A 309 13.03 5.64 4.57
N SER A 310 12.65 5.79 3.32
CA SER A 310 12.86 6.97 2.46
C SER A 310 11.59 7.81 2.38
N THR A 311 11.68 9.03 1.84
CA THR A 311 10.53 9.94 1.70
C THR A 311 10.21 10.20 0.23
N ILE A 312 9.07 10.83 -0.05
CA ILE A 312 8.70 11.23 -1.42
C ILE A 312 9.70 12.25 -1.96
N GLU A 313 10.23 13.14 -1.11
CA GLU A 313 11.20 14.17 -1.47
C GLU A 313 12.59 13.60 -1.73
N GLU A 314 12.99 12.60 -0.93
CA GLU A 314 14.27 11.89 -1.06
C GLU A 314 13.99 10.38 -1.25
N PRO A 315 13.55 9.97 -2.45
CA PRO A 315 12.98 8.64 -2.69
C PRO A 315 14.01 7.52 -2.71
N ALA A 316 15.30 7.82 -2.75
CA ALA A 316 16.36 6.83 -2.83
C ALA A 316 17.47 7.09 -1.81
N TYR A 317 18.00 6.02 -1.23
CA TYR A 317 19.24 6.02 -0.46
C TYR A 317 20.11 4.83 -0.87
N GLY A 318 21.43 4.91 -0.64
CA GLY A 318 22.34 3.81 -0.94
C GLY A 318 22.58 2.92 0.27
N VAL A 319 22.90 1.64 0.05
CA VAL A 319 23.41 0.72 1.07
C VAL A 319 24.71 0.10 0.59
N ASP A 320 25.79 0.32 1.34
CA ASP A 320 27.11 -0.21 0.98
C ASP A 320 27.11 -1.76 0.99
N LYS A 321 27.67 -2.38 -0.06
CA LYS A 321 27.66 -3.85 -0.21
C LYS A 321 28.59 -4.57 0.79
N ASN A 322 29.53 -3.89 1.41
CA ASN A 322 30.51 -4.48 2.33
C ASN A 322 30.23 -4.14 3.79
N GLU A 323 29.99 -2.86 4.07
CA GLU A 323 29.77 -2.34 5.42
C GLU A 323 28.30 -2.43 5.84
N PHE A 324 27.38 -2.60 4.89
CA PHE A 324 25.93 -2.66 5.12
C PHE A 324 25.35 -1.40 5.80
N THR A 325 26.02 -0.26 5.60
CA THR A 325 25.62 1.04 6.15
C THR A 325 24.96 1.91 5.09
N VAL A 326 24.17 2.90 5.56
CA VAL A 326 23.53 3.88 4.69
C VAL A 326 24.60 4.75 4.02
N THR A 327 24.47 4.97 2.72
CA THR A 327 25.27 5.88 1.92
C THR A 327 24.35 6.83 1.14
N ALA A 328 24.93 7.85 0.50
CA ALA A 328 24.17 8.60 -0.50
C ALA A 328 23.77 7.66 -1.66
N PRO A 329 22.61 7.90 -2.31
CA PRO A 329 22.21 7.09 -3.45
C PRO A 329 23.18 7.27 -4.62
N TYR A 330 23.13 6.32 -5.55
CA TYR A 330 23.85 6.32 -6.83
C TYR A 330 25.37 6.21 -6.71
N ILE A 331 25.86 5.67 -5.59
CA ILE A 331 27.29 5.43 -5.34
C ILE A 331 27.71 4.06 -5.90
N ALA A 332 28.90 4.00 -6.50
CA ALA A 332 29.48 2.72 -6.93
C ALA A 332 29.78 1.83 -5.72
N GLY A 333 29.47 0.53 -5.82
CA GLY A 333 29.65 -0.40 -4.71
C GLY A 333 28.50 -0.42 -3.69
N SER A 334 27.45 0.39 -3.87
CA SER A 334 26.22 0.33 -3.06
C SER A 334 25.04 -0.27 -3.85
N VAL A 335 23.93 -0.54 -3.16
CA VAL A 335 22.61 -0.84 -3.74
C VAL A 335 21.68 0.33 -3.45
N ASP A 336 20.98 0.83 -4.47
CA ASP A 336 20.01 1.91 -4.28
C ASP A 336 18.67 1.34 -3.81
N MET A 337 18.18 1.85 -2.69
CA MET A 337 16.96 1.44 -2.03
C MET A 337 15.89 2.51 -2.18
N ILE A 338 14.70 2.10 -2.61
CA ILE A 338 13.46 2.89 -2.57
C ILE A 338 12.52 2.17 -1.62
N ALA A 339 12.21 2.79 -0.49
CA ALA A 339 11.43 2.20 0.59
C ALA A 339 10.53 3.30 1.19
N ILE A 340 9.46 3.66 0.48
CA ILE A 340 8.58 4.79 0.81
C ILE A 340 7.28 4.25 1.40
N GLY A 341 7.02 4.51 2.68
CA GLY A 341 5.86 3.94 3.39
C GLY A 341 4.48 4.48 2.96
N ASN A 342 4.44 5.54 2.14
CA ASN A 342 3.21 6.20 1.69
C ASN A 342 3.13 6.41 0.17
N LEU A 343 3.74 5.53 -0.64
CA LEU A 343 3.76 5.61 -2.12
C LEU A 343 2.44 6.06 -2.78
N PRO A 344 1.24 5.56 -2.44
CA PRO A 344 0.01 6.01 -3.10
C PRO A 344 -0.29 7.51 -2.95
N ASN A 345 0.35 8.20 -2.01
CA ASN A 345 0.23 9.64 -1.77
C ASN A 345 0.89 10.49 -2.86
N GLU A 346 1.71 9.88 -3.74
CA GLU A 346 2.29 10.53 -4.92
C GLU A 346 1.30 10.63 -6.09
N LEU A 347 0.30 9.74 -6.15
CA LEU A 347 -0.83 9.78 -7.11
C LEU A 347 -2.18 9.81 -6.38
N PRO A 348 -2.42 10.80 -5.51
CA PRO A 348 -3.48 10.70 -4.53
C PRO A 348 -4.88 10.81 -5.13
N ARG A 349 -5.04 11.56 -6.22
CA ARG A 349 -6.32 11.68 -6.93
C ARG A 349 -6.74 10.35 -7.55
N ASP A 350 -5.83 9.69 -8.24
CA ASP A 350 -6.09 8.40 -8.87
C ASP A 350 -6.29 7.29 -7.83
N ALA A 351 -5.46 7.28 -6.78
CA ALA A 351 -5.61 6.37 -5.65
C ALA A 351 -6.95 6.54 -4.93
N SER A 352 -7.39 7.78 -4.69
CA SER A 352 -8.67 8.09 -4.05
C SER A 352 -9.86 7.72 -4.94
N ARG A 353 -9.78 8.00 -6.24
CA ARG A 353 -10.81 7.59 -7.22
C ARG A 353 -11.00 6.09 -7.18
N TYR A 354 -9.93 5.32 -7.34
CA TYR A 354 -10.01 3.86 -7.33
C TYR A 354 -10.52 3.32 -5.99
N PHE A 355 -10.04 3.87 -4.87
CA PHE A 355 -10.49 3.48 -3.54
C PHE A 355 -12.00 3.73 -3.35
N GLY A 356 -12.48 4.90 -3.74
CA GLY A 356 -13.91 5.25 -3.69
C GLY A 356 -14.78 4.38 -4.61
N GLU A 357 -14.28 3.96 -5.77
CA GLU A 357 -14.99 3.03 -6.66
C GLU A 357 -15.18 1.65 -6.00
N GLN A 358 -14.17 1.15 -5.29
CA GLN A 358 -14.29 -0.11 -4.55
C GLN A 358 -15.26 0.03 -3.37
N LEU A 359 -15.23 1.16 -2.65
CA LEU A 359 -16.19 1.46 -1.60
C LEU A 359 -17.63 1.49 -2.14
N ILE A 360 -17.86 2.20 -3.24
CA ILE A 360 -19.18 2.28 -3.87
C ILE A 360 -19.68 0.88 -4.26
N LYS A 361 -18.79 0.06 -4.84
CA LYS A 361 -19.15 -1.26 -5.35
C LYS A 361 -19.49 -2.28 -4.26
N TYR A 362 -18.79 -2.25 -3.14
CA TYR A 362 -18.83 -3.35 -2.16
C TYR A 362 -19.25 -2.95 -0.75
N PHE A 363 -19.36 -1.65 -0.44
CA PHE A 363 -19.55 -1.17 0.93
C PHE A 363 -20.68 -0.15 1.08
N VAL A 364 -20.81 0.80 0.15
CA VAL A 364 -21.76 1.93 0.30
C VAL A 364 -23.21 1.46 0.40
N ASN A 365 -23.63 0.50 -0.42
CA ASN A 365 -25.00 -0.01 -0.39
C ASN A 365 -25.33 -0.63 1.00
N ASP A 366 -24.44 -1.47 1.49
CA ASP A 366 -24.56 -2.14 2.78
C ASP A 366 -24.53 -1.15 3.96
N LEU A 367 -23.71 -0.11 3.84
CA LEU A 367 -23.61 0.96 4.83
C LEU A 367 -24.91 1.77 4.94
N ILE A 368 -25.60 2.00 3.81
CA ILE A 368 -26.83 2.80 3.75
C ILE A 368 -28.04 2.00 4.24
N HIS A 369 -28.19 0.76 3.77
CA HIS A 369 -29.40 -0.03 3.99
C HIS A 369 -29.35 -0.92 5.24
N GLY A 370 -28.16 -1.11 5.83
CA GLY A 370 -27.96 -1.93 7.02
C GLY A 370 -28.03 -3.43 6.74
N ALA A 371 -27.54 -4.22 7.70
CA ALA A 371 -27.36 -5.68 7.65
C ALA A 371 -26.37 -6.15 6.57
N SER A 372 -25.09 -6.25 6.95
CA SER A 372 -24.05 -6.83 6.09
C SER A 372 -23.04 -7.59 6.93
N VAL A 373 -22.88 -8.87 6.62
CA VAL A 373 -21.85 -9.73 7.22
C VAL A 373 -20.45 -9.14 7.02
N ILE A 374 -20.22 -8.46 5.88
CA ILE A 374 -18.95 -7.80 5.59
C ILE A 374 -18.70 -6.65 6.58
N ILE A 375 -19.71 -5.83 6.84
CA ILE A 375 -19.61 -4.72 7.80
C ILE A 375 -19.50 -5.25 9.22
N ASP A 376 -20.30 -6.26 9.60
CA ASP A 376 -20.28 -6.84 10.94
C ASP A 376 -18.89 -7.43 11.25
N ASN A 377 -18.29 -8.15 10.31
CA ASN A 377 -16.94 -8.70 10.44
C ASN A 377 -15.84 -7.63 10.41
N ALA A 378 -16.12 -6.44 9.87
CA ALA A 378 -15.20 -5.30 9.87
C ALA A 378 -15.39 -4.35 11.05
N THR A 379 -16.46 -4.52 11.82
CA THR A 379 -16.77 -3.67 12.98
C THR A 379 -15.98 -4.14 14.19
N ILE A 380 -14.94 -3.38 14.55
CA ILE A 380 -14.10 -3.64 15.73
C ILE A 380 -14.83 -3.24 17.02
N LEU A 381 -15.43 -2.06 17.01
CA LEU A 381 -16.21 -1.54 18.14
C LEU A 381 -17.64 -1.28 17.69
N GLN A 382 -18.60 -1.69 18.51
CA GLN A 382 -20.01 -1.34 18.39
C GLN A 382 -20.43 -0.56 19.63
N LYS A 383 -20.69 0.74 19.48
CA LYS A 383 -21.09 1.65 20.57
C LYS A 383 -20.17 1.56 21.79
N GLY A 384 -18.86 1.61 21.55
CA GLY A 384 -17.80 1.56 22.56
C GLY A 384 -17.50 0.15 23.10
N LYS A 385 -18.14 -0.90 22.58
CA LYS A 385 -17.88 -2.29 23.01
C LYS A 385 -17.21 -3.07 21.90
N LEU A 386 -16.19 -3.86 22.23
CA LEU A 386 -15.60 -4.81 21.28
C LEU A 386 -16.66 -5.79 20.79
N THR A 387 -16.65 -6.08 19.51
CA THR A 387 -17.46 -7.14 18.91
C THR A 387 -16.77 -8.50 19.08
N THR A 388 -17.53 -9.58 18.91
CA THR A 388 -17.05 -10.95 19.15
C THR A 388 -15.74 -11.30 18.42
N PRO A 389 -15.58 -10.99 17.11
CA PRO A 389 -14.33 -11.32 16.40
C PRO A 389 -13.09 -10.61 16.94
N PHE A 390 -13.28 -9.48 17.64
CA PHE A 390 -12.20 -8.62 18.13
C PHE A 390 -12.03 -8.68 19.66
N ASN A 391 -12.63 -9.68 20.33
CA ASN A 391 -12.49 -9.87 21.77
C ASN A 391 -11.04 -10.04 22.24
N TYR A 392 -10.14 -10.49 21.38
CA TYR A 392 -8.70 -10.58 21.69
C TYR A 392 -8.06 -9.21 21.95
N LEU A 393 -8.69 -8.10 21.52
CA LEU A 393 -8.24 -6.73 21.79
C LEU A 393 -8.64 -6.23 23.19
N LYS A 394 -9.25 -7.05 24.04
CA LYS A 394 -9.81 -6.60 25.35
C LYS A 394 -8.81 -5.84 26.22
N GLU A 395 -7.59 -6.36 26.38
CA GLU A 395 -6.54 -5.69 27.17
C GLU A 395 -5.99 -4.44 26.48
N TYR A 396 -5.91 -4.49 25.14
CA TYR A 396 -5.47 -3.38 24.32
C TYR A 396 -6.46 -2.19 24.37
N ALA A 397 -7.76 -2.49 24.41
CA ALA A 397 -8.86 -1.52 24.43
C ALA A 397 -9.34 -1.14 25.85
N ALA A 398 -8.92 -1.86 26.90
CA ALA A 398 -9.28 -1.54 28.27
C ALA A 398 -8.77 -0.14 28.65
N ALA A 399 -9.64 0.69 29.24
CA ALA A 399 -9.25 1.96 29.84
C ALA A 399 -8.19 1.73 30.93
N GLU A 400 -7.25 2.67 31.05
CA GLU A 400 -6.29 2.71 32.16
C GLU A 400 -6.93 3.18 33.46
#